data_AF-A0A914VKT6-F1
#
_entry.id   AF-A0A914VKT6-F1
#
_cell.length_a   1.000
_cell.length_b   1.000
_cell.length_c   1.000
_cell.angle_alpha   90.00
_cell.angle_beta   90.00
_cell.angle_gamma   90.00
#
_symmetry.space_group_name_H-M   'P 1'
#
loop_
_entity.id
_entity.type
_entity.pdbx_description
1 polymer ?
#
loop_
_entity_poly.entity_id
_entity_poly.type
_entity_poly.pdbx_seq_one_letter_code
_entity_poly.pdbx_strand_id
1 'polypeptide(L)'
;MESGNRVDKLEAVRWVKCGVSQRAVSVELSIDRKQIGNWVRDEEKLLKMKNKRLKKRIKGGGKKPFYPEIEEKLLNYFMAKREKNHSVTYPMLRAFIMSPTSGISLPEEFKISDKYLFGWTRRNNLVSR
;
A
#
# COMPACT_ATOMS: atom_id res chain seq x y z
N MET A 1 17.25 18.96 -24.27
CA MET A 1 16.79 17.66 -24.79
C MET A 1 16.73 16.68 -23.62
N GLU A 2 15.86 15.67 -23.73
CA GLU A 2 15.53 14.62 -22.74
C GLU A 2 14.56 14.99 -21.61
N SER A 3 13.32 15.27 -22.01
CA SER A 3 12.17 15.01 -21.14
C SER A 3 11.96 13.49 -21.07
N GLY A 4 12.36 12.86 -19.97
CA GLY A 4 12.16 11.43 -19.74
C GLY A 4 10.71 11.02 -20.03
N ASN A 5 10.55 10.18 -21.06
CA ASN A 5 9.26 9.77 -21.61
C ASN A 5 8.50 8.90 -20.59
N ARG A 6 7.74 9.54 -19.69
CA ARG A 6 6.87 8.85 -18.75
C ARG A 6 5.60 8.46 -19.48
N VAL A 7 5.60 7.26 -20.05
CA VAL A 7 4.45 6.74 -20.79
C VAL A 7 3.19 6.71 -19.91
N ASP A 8 2.12 7.40 -20.32
CA ASP A 8 0.83 7.36 -19.63
C ASP A 8 0.11 6.05 -19.97
N LYS A 9 -0.01 5.17 -18.98
CA LYS A 9 -0.70 3.88 -19.12
C LYS A 9 -2.13 4.03 -19.64
N LEU A 10 -2.81 5.12 -19.28
CA LEU A 10 -4.19 5.36 -19.71
C LEU A 10 -4.27 5.88 -21.14
N GLU A 11 -3.21 6.51 -21.65
CA GLU A 11 -3.11 6.89 -23.05
C GLU A 11 -2.98 5.64 -23.94
N ALA A 12 -2.10 4.70 -23.57
CA ALA A 12 -2.00 3.41 -24.26
C ALA A 12 -3.33 2.64 -24.29
N VAL A 13 -4.06 2.63 -23.16
CA VAL A 13 -5.39 2.00 -23.08
C VAL A 13 -6.41 2.72 -23.96
N ARG A 14 -6.39 4.06 -23.97
CA ARG A 14 -7.29 4.87 -24.81
C ARG A 14 -7.07 4.56 -26.29
N TRP A 15 -5.82 4.48 -26.77
CA TRP A 15 -5.52 4.19 -28.16
C TRP A 15 -6.08 2.82 -28.58
N VAL A 16 -5.87 1.79 -27.75
CA VAL A 16 -6.42 0.45 -28.02
C VAL A 16 -7.95 0.47 -28.08
N LYS A 17 -8.61 1.17 -27.15
CA LYS A 17 -10.07 1.30 -27.14
C LYS A 17 -10.63 2.11 -28.30
N CYS A 18 -9.87 3.05 -28.85
CA CYS A 18 -10.21 3.79 -30.05
C CYS A 18 -9.97 2.98 -31.35
N GLY A 19 -9.59 1.70 -31.25
CA GLY A 19 -9.44 0.79 -32.38
C GLY A 19 -8.01 0.63 -32.89
N VAL A 20 -7.02 1.27 -32.27
CA VAL A 20 -5.61 1.08 -32.64
C VAL A 20 -5.15 -0.31 -32.18
N SER A 21 -4.49 -1.07 -33.05
CA SER A 21 -3.99 -2.38 -32.68
C SER A 21 -2.93 -2.28 -31.57
N GLN A 22 -2.91 -3.24 -30.64
CA GLN A 22 -1.89 -3.30 -29.58
C GLN A 22 -0.46 -3.34 -30.14
N ARG A 23 -0.28 -3.85 -31.36
CA ARG A 23 1.02 -3.86 -32.05
C ARG A 23 1.45 -2.44 -32.43
N ALA A 24 0.56 -1.65 -33.00
CA ALA A 24 0.85 -0.25 -33.33
C ALA A 24 1.16 0.57 -32.07
N VAL A 25 0.36 0.40 -31.00
CA VAL A 25 0.62 1.08 -29.72
C VAL A 25 1.96 0.66 -29.09
N SER A 26 2.32 -0.62 -29.22
CA SER A 26 3.58 -1.16 -28.72
C SER A 26 4.81 -0.57 -29.42
N VAL A 27 4.74 -0.38 -30.75
CA VAL A 27 5.80 0.25 -31.54
C VAL A 27 5.91 1.74 -31.18
N GLU A 28 4.79 2.45 -31.17
CA GLU A 28 4.79 3.90 -30.93
C GLU A 28 5.29 4.25 -29.53
N LEU A 29 4.80 3.53 -28.52
CA LEU A 29 5.11 3.84 -27.13
C LEU A 29 6.30 3.02 -26.59
N SER A 30 6.90 2.14 -27.40
CA SER A 30 7.98 1.22 -26.99
C SER A 30 7.61 0.40 -25.74
N ILE A 31 6.37 -0.11 -25.68
CA ILE A 31 5.85 -0.92 -24.58
C ILE A 31 5.61 -2.34 -25.05
N ASP A 32 5.87 -3.33 -24.19
CA ASP A 32 5.51 -4.73 -24.46
C ASP A 32 3.98 -4.89 -24.61
N ARG A 33 3.55 -5.57 -25.69
CA ARG A 33 2.13 -5.86 -25.97
C ARG A 33 1.41 -6.53 -24.80
N LYS A 34 2.08 -7.40 -24.05
CA LYS A 34 1.54 -8.06 -22.85
C LYS A 34 1.25 -7.06 -21.74
N GLN A 35 2.10 -6.03 -21.58
CA GLN A 35 1.85 -4.95 -20.63
C GLN A 35 0.63 -4.13 -21.03
N ILE A 36 0.51 -3.78 -22.33
CA ILE A 36 -0.65 -3.08 -22.86
C ILE A 36 -1.93 -3.90 -22.60
N GLY A 37 -1.92 -5.20 -22.91
CA GLY A 37 -3.06 -6.08 -22.66
C GLY A 37 -3.46 -6.15 -21.17
N ASN A 38 -2.47 -6.23 -20.27
CA ASN A 38 -2.73 -6.18 -18.83
C ASN A 38 -3.36 -4.84 -18.41
N TRP A 39 -2.90 -3.70 -18.94
CA TRP A 39 -3.46 -2.40 -18.61
C TRP A 39 -4.86 -2.19 -19.16
N VAL A 40 -5.15 -2.70 -20.36
CA VAL A 40 -6.51 -2.69 -20.92
C VAL A 40 -7.47 -3.47 -20.02
N ARG A 41 -7.05 -4.65 -19.53
CA ARG A 41 -7.84 -5.45 -18.58
C ARG A 41 -8.01 -4.76 -17.22
N ASP A 42 -6.99 -4.04 -16.76
CA ASP A 42 -6.99 -3.35 -15.46
C ASP A 42 -7.39 -1.85 -15.57
N GLU A 43 -8.01 -1.42 -16.67
CA GLU A 43 -8.33 -0.02 -16.94
C GLU A 43 -9.13 0.64 -15.80
N GLU A 44 -10.17 -0.03 -15.30
CA GLU A 44 -11.02 0.51 -14.23
C GLU A 44 -10.18 0.80 -12.97
N LYS A 45 -9.19 -0.06 -12.67
CA LYS A 45 -8.25 0.15 -11.56
C LYS A 45 -7.33 1.33 -11.85
N LEU A 46 -6.83 1.45 -13.08
CA LEU A 46 -5.98 2.57 -13.52
C LEU A 46 -6.72 3.92 -13.44
N LEU A 47 -7.99 3.98 -13.85
CA LEU A 47 -8.84 5.18 -13.74
C LEU A 47 -9.09 5.56 -12.27
N LYS A 48 -9.41 4.57 -11.41
CA LYS A 48 -9.53 4.78 -9.96
C LYS A 48 -8.22 5.28 -9.33
N MET A 49 -7.06 4.93 -9.90
CA MET A 49 -5.76 5.43 -9.45
C MET A 49 -5.46 6.86 -9.94
N LYS A 50 -5.84 7.23 -11.18
CA LYS A 50 -5.64 8.59 -11.73
C LYS A 50 -6.40 9.65 -10.92
N ASN A 51 -7.65 9.34 -10.55
CA ASN A 51 -8.52 10.28 -9.81
C ASN A 51 -8.11 10.43 -8.34
N LYS A 52 -7.32 9.50 -7.79
CA LYS A 52 -6.74 9.61 -6.46
C LYS A 52 -5.45 10.44 -6.51
N ARG A 53 -5.58 11.76 -6.69
CA ARG A 53 -4.52 12.76 -6.39
C ARG A 53 -3.98 12.64 -4.96
N LEU A 54 -4.66 11.90 -4.09
CA LEU A 54 -4.16 11.51 -2.78
C LEU A 54 -3.53 10.11 -2.89
N LYS A 55 -2.23 10.04 -2.60
CA LYS A 55 -1.42 8.83 -2.33
C LYS A 55 -1.98 7.96 -1.18
N LYS A 56 -3.30 7.73 -1.11
CA LYS A 56 -3.91 6.78 -0.19
C LYS A 56 -3.72 5.40 -0.79
N ARG A 57 -2.82 4.65 -0.17
CA ARG A 57 -2.53 3.24 -0.46
C ARG A 57 -3.86 2.50 -0.59
N ILE A 58 -4.07 1.81 -1.73
CA ILE A 58 -5.27 0.97 -1.92
C ILE A 58 -5.29 -0.06 -0.77
N LYS A 59 -6.46 -0.33 -0.18
CA LYS A 59 -6.60 -1.41 0.81
C LYS A 59 -6.12 -2.72 0.17
N GLY A 60 -5.05 -3.31 0.72
CA GLY A 60 -4.38 -4.49 0.15
C GLY A 60 -3.24 -4.22 -0.85
N GLY A 61 -3.03 -2.98 -1.29
CA GLY A 61 -1.86 -2.60 -2.09
C GLY A 61 -0.65 -2.32 -1.20
N GLY A 62 0.54 -2.80 -1.56
CA GLY A 62 1.81 -2.58 -0.83
C GLY A 62 2.27 -3.78 0.00
N LYS A 63 3.47 -3.70 0.60
CA LYS A 63 4.09 -4.81 1.34
C LYS A 63 3.16 -5.29 2.45
N LYS A 64 2.87 -6.60 2.45
CA LYS A 64 2.10 -7.29 3.49
C LYS A 64 2.83 -7.21 4.84
N PRO A 65 2.09 -7.23 5.96
CA PRO A 65 2.71 -7.34 7.29
C PRO A 65 3.54 -8.63 7.36
N PHE A 66 4.75 -8.53 7.91
CA PHE A 66 5.60 -9.71 8.14
C PHE A 66 5.07 -10.58 9.27
N TYR A 67 4.47 -9.95 10.29
CA TYR A 67 3.96 -10.61 11.47
C TYR A 67 2.48 -10.20 11.67
N PRO A 68 1.55 -10.79 10.90
CA PRO A 68 0.14 -10.38 10.89
C PRO A 68 -0.52 -10.50 12.26
N GLU A 69 -0.25 -11.58 13.00
CA GLU A 69 -0.83 -11.83 14.33
C GLU A 69 -0.39 -10.77 15.36
N ILE A 70 0.88 -10.35 15.29
CA ILE A 70 1.41 -9.29 16.15
C ILE A 70 0.74 -7.95 15.81
N GLU A 71 0.61 -7.63 14.51
CA GLU A 71 -0.02 -6.39 14.06
C GLU A 71 -1.49 -6.31 14.42
N GLU A 72 -2.21 -7.43 14.43
CA GLU A 72 -3.61 -7.54 14.85
C GLU A 72 -3.77 -7.27 16.35
N LYS A 73 -2.96 -7.92 17.19
CA LYS A 73 -2.98 -7.67 18.64
C LYS A 73 -2.64 -6.21 18.97
N LEU A 74 -1.70 -5.63 18.22
CA LEU A 74 -1.40 -4.20 18.34
C LEU A 74 -2.58 -3.30 18.01
N LEU A 75 -3.30 -3.63 16.95
CA LEU A 75 -4.46 -2.88 16.50
C LEU A 75 -5.58 -2.93 17.53
N ASN A 76 -5.85 -4.12 18.09
CA ASN A 76 -6.85 -4.30 19.13
C ASN A 76 -6.51 -3.47 20.38
N TYR A 77 -5.25 -3.50 20.83
CA TYR A 77 -4.80 -2.67 21.95
C TYR A 77 -4.94 -1.18 21.66
N PHE A 78 -4.53 -0.73 20.46
CA PHE A 78 -4.65 0.66 20.05
C PHE A 78 -6.10 1.14 20.05
N MET A 79 -7.01 0.35 19.45
CA MET A 79 -8.44 0.68 19.40
C MET A 79 -9.05 0.75 20.80
N ALA A 80 -8.77 -0.22 21.68
CA ALA A 80 -9.25 -0.23 23.05
C ALA A 80 -8.78 0.98 23.87
N LYS A 81 -7.57 1.51 23.60
CA LYS A 81 -7.09 2.75 24.23
C LYS A 81 -7.75 4.00 23.64
N ARG A 82 -7.96 4.04 22.32
CA ARG A 82 -8.61 5.16 21.64
C ARG A 82 -10.08 5.29 21.99
N GLU A 83 -10.78 4.18 22.17
CA GLU A 83 -12.16 4.15 22.67
C GLU A 83 -12.28 4.81 24.06
N LYS A 84 -11.24 4.67 24.88
CA LYS A 84 -11.10 5.34 26.19
C LYS A 84 -10.56 6.77 26.09
N ASN A 85 -10.51 7.37 24.90
CA ASN A 85 -9.93 8.68 24.61
C ASN A 85 -8.45 8.85 25.04
N HIS A 86 -7.71 7.76 25.20
CA HIS A 86 -6.28 7.84 25.52
C HIS A 86 -5.44 8.00 24.25
N SER A 87 -4.42 8.86 24.33
CA SER A 87 -3.36 8.90 23.33
C SER A 87 -2.53 7.63 23.37
N VAL A 88 -2.14 7.10 22.21
CA VAL A 88 -1.29 5.91 22.12
C VAL A 88 0.02 6.31 21.44
N THR A 89 1.13 6.17 22.17
CA THR A 89 2.48 6.51 21.68
C THR A 89 3.28 5.25 21.34
N TYR A 90 4.37 5.39 20.59
CA TYR A 90 5.24 4.25 20.25
C TYR A 90 5.84 3.56 21.49
N PRO A 91 6.30 4.28 22.53
CA PRO A 91 6.72 3.64 23.78
C PRO A 91 5.63 2.76 24.41
N MET A 92 4.37 3.20 24.39
CA MET A 92 3.25 2.40 24.93
C MET A 92 3.02 1.12 24.13
N LEU A 93 3.10 1.20 22.80
CA LEU A 93 2.98 0.03 21.93
C LEU A 93 4.12 -0.96 22.15
N ARG A 94 5.35 -0.47 22.33
CA ARG A 94 6.52 -1.30 22.68
C ARG A 94 6.31 -2.01 24.01
N ALA A 95 5.93 -1.27 25.04
CA ALA A 95 5.66 -1.82 26.36
C ALA A 95 4.55 -2.88 26.30
N PHE A 96 3.50 -2.65 25.51
CA PHE A 96 2.45 -3.63 25.30
C PHE A 96 2.99 -4.92 24.66
N ILE A 97 3.73 -4.86 23.54
CA ILE A 97 4.25 -6.09 22.90
C ILE A 97 5.19 -6.86 23.83
N MET A 98 6.10 -6.14 24.50
CA MET A 98 7.09 -6.76 25.37
C MET A 98 6.48 -7.27 26.68
N SER A 99 5.24 -6.89 27.00
CA SER A 99 4.58 -7.34 28.22
C SER A 99 4.20 -8.82 28.12
N PRO A 100 4.51 -9.63 29.15
CA PRO A 100 4.03 -11.01 29.25
C PRO A 100 2.50 -11.12 29.21
N THR A 101 1.80 -10.07 29.64
CA THR A 101 0.32 -10.02 29.67
C THR A 101 -0.32 -9.76 28.32
N SER A 102 0.46 -9.48 27.27
CA SER A 102 -0.06 -9.26 25.92
C SER A 102 -0.53 -10.53 25.22
N GLY A 103 -0.09 -11.69 25.72
CA GLY A 103 -0.34 -12.99 25.10
C GLY A 103 0.26 -13.11 23.69
N ILE A 104 1.23 -12.25 23.31
CA ILE A 104 1.91 -12.30 22.02
C ILE A 104 3.10 -13.26 22.12
N SER A 105 3.14 -14.28 21.26
CA SER A 105 4.35 -15.07 21.05
C SER A 105 5.27 -14.32 20.08
N LEU A 106 6.46 -13.93 20.54
CA LEU A 106 7.42 -13.18 19.74
C LEU A 106 8.43 -14.15 19.12
N PRO A 107 8.59 -14.16 17.79
CA PRO A 107 9.73 -14.83 17.16
C PRO A 107 11.05 -14.29 17.72
N GLU A 108 12.07 -15.15 17.82
CA GLU A 108 13.37 -14.80 18.41
C GLU A 108 14.03 -13.60 17.71
N GLU A 109 13.86 -13.48 16.40
CA GLU A 109 14.40 -12.37 15.60
C GLU A 109 13.52 -11.11 15.59
N PHE A 110 12.35 -11.14 16.26
CA PHE A 110 11.40 -10.04 16.20
C PHE A 110 11.94 -8.81 16.94
N LYS A 111 12.12 -7.71 16.19
CA LYS A 111 12.56 -6.41 16.72
C LYS A 111 11.51 -5.34 16.48
N ILE A 112 10.92 -4.84 17.57
CA ILE A 112 9.94 -3.74 17.52
C ILE A 112 10.61 -2.36 17.36
N SER A 113 11.14 -2.10 16.16
CA SER A 113 11.73 -0.81 15.81
C SER A 113 10.70 0.30 15.54
N ASP A 114 11.11 1.57 15.62
CA ASP A 114 10.26 2.70 15.19
C ASP A 114 9.83 2.60 13.74
N LYS A 115 10.72 2.09 12.87
CA LYS A 115 10.41 1.84 11.46
C LYS A 115 9.31 0.79 11.30
N TYR A 116 9.31 -0.24 12.13
CA TYR A 116 8.25 -1.25 12.14
C TYR A 116 6.91 -0.63 12.55
N LEU A 117 6.87 0.11 13.67
CA LEU A 117 5.67 0.78 14.17
C LEU A 117 5.14 1.82 13.19
N PHE A 118 6.02 2.62 12.59
CA PHE A 118 5.67 3.56 11.53
C PHE A 118 5.07 2.87 10.30
N GLY A 119 5.65 1.73 9.90
CA GLY A 119 5.08 0.91 8.84
C GLY A 119 3.68 0.41 9.19
N TRP A 120 3.50 -0.07 10.41
CA TRP A 120 2.24 -0.58 10.93
C TRP A 120 1.16 0.52 11.01
N THR A 121 1.46 1.69 11.56
CA THR A 121 0.50 2.81 11.62
C THR A 121 0.06 3.26 10.22
N ARG A 122 0.99 3.27 9.25
CA ARG A 122 0.66 3.59 7.84
C ARG A 122 -0.17 2.52 7.16
N ARG A 123 0.05 1.22 7.47
CA ARG A 123 -0.78 0.12 6.94
C ARG A 123 -2.21 0.19 7.47
N ASN A 124 -2.35 0.56 8.74
CA ASN A 124 -3.64 0.63 9.44
C ASN A 124 -4.30 2.03 9.37
N ASN A 125 -3.74 2.98 8.63
CA ASN A 125 -4.24 4.36 8.51
C ASN A 125 -4.42 5.08 9.86
N LEU A 126 -3.57 4.80 10.85
CA LEU A 126 -3.68 5.33 12.21
C LEU A 126 -3.00 6.71 12.40
N VAL A 127 -2.27 7.18 11.39
CA VAL A 127 -1.66 8.52 11.39
C VAL A 127 -2.61 9.46 10.66
N SER A 128 -3.16 10.44 11.37
CA SER A 128 -3.75 11.62 10.71
C SER A 128 -2.63 12.41 10.07
N ARG A 129 -2.80 12.77 8.80
CA ARG A 129 -2.05 13.88 8.21
C ARG A 129 -2.44 15.19 8.89
#